data_AF-A0A7C4XI22-F1
#
_entry.id   AF-A0A7C4XI22-F1
#
_cell.length_a   1.000
_cell.length_b   1.000
_cell.length_c   1.000
_cell.angle_alpha   90.00
_cell.angle_beta   90.00
_cell.angle_gamma   90.00
#
_symmetry.space_group_name_H-M   'P 1'
#
loop_
_entity.id
_entity.type
_entity.pdbx_description
1 polymer ?
#
loop_
_entity_poly.entity_id
_entity_poly.type
_entity_poly.pdbx_seq_one_letter_code
_entity_poly.pdbx_strand_id
1 'polypeptide(L)' 'MQDVEDKKATETDGEEKGVEFVCPKCGSISRDDVVFLCNTCTRDEVVYKDGMYICPSCLNPGENFECMICESKEVKMVKN' A
#
# COMPACT_ATOMS: atom_id res chain seq x y z
N MET A 1 -13.24 19.58 -34.84
CA MET A 1 -13.61 19.12 -33.48
C MET A 1 -13.66 17.60 -33.54
N GLN A 2 -13.25 16.95 -32.45
CA GLN A 2 -13.12 15.50 -32.23
C GLN A 2 -11.73 14.94 -32.51
N ASP A 3 -10.98 14.34 -31.57
CA ASP A 3 -11.04 14.25 -30.11
C ASP A 3 -9.60 14.01 -29.67
N VAL A 4 -9.11 14.80 -28.70
CA VAL A 4 -7.85 14.54 -28.00
C VAL A 4 -8.25 13.84 -26.72
N GLU A 5 -7.78 12.61 -26.51
CA GLU A 5 -7.31 12.13 -25.21
C GLU A 5 -6.61 10.76 -25.38
N ASP A 6 -5.40 10.84 -25.91
CA ASP A 6 -4.36 9.84 -25.66
C ASP A 6 -3.73 10.16 -24.29
N LYS A 7 -4.06 9.35 -23.27
CA LYS A 7 -3.24 9.16 -22.06
C LYS A 7 -3.41 7.73 -21.52
N LYS A 8 -2.91 6.75 -22.26
CA LYS A 8 -2.49 5.46 -21.71
C LYS A 8 -1.04 5.60 -21.26
N ALA A 9 -0.84 5.79 -19.96
CA ALA A 9 0.35 5.44 -19.20
C ALA A 9 0.03 5.77 -17.73
N THR A 10 -0.01 4.78 -16.84
CA THR A 10 1.21 4.47 -16.09
C THR A 10 1.27 2.97 -15.83
N GLU A 11 2.04 2.32 -16.67
CA GLU A 11 2.68 1.04 -16.38
C GLU A 11 4.09 1.45 -15.91
N THR A 12 4.33 1.37 -14.60
CA THR A 12 5.67 1.35 -13.98
C THR A 12 5.61 0.18 -13.01
N ASP A 13 6.16 -0.97 -13.40
CA ASP A 13 7.57 -1.34 -13.30
C ASP A 13 7.89 -1.87 -11.90
N GLY A 14 8.18 -3.17 -11.84
CA GLY A 14 8.46 -3.89 -10.61
C GLY A 14 7.65 -5.17 -10.51
N GLU A 15 8.08 -6.22 -11.21
CA GLU A 15 7.78 -7.60 -10.82
C GLU A 15 8.51 -7.91 -9.50
N GLU A 16 8.15 -7.23 -8.42
CA GLU A 16 8.50 -7.58 -7.06
C GLU A 16 7.38 -8.49 -6.54
N LYS A 17 7.58 -9.80 -6.72
CA LYS A 17 6.69 -10.83 -6.17
C LYS A 17 6.39 -10.53 -4.71
N GLY A 18 5.10 -10.32 -4.38
CA GLY A 18 4.55 -10.96 -3.19
C GLY A 18 3.77 -10.09 -2.21
N VAL A 19 3.23 -8.93 -2.62
CA VAL A 19 2.35 -8.18 -1.72
C VAL A 19 1.20 -7.50 -2.44
N GLU A 20 -0.02 -7.89 -2.12
CA GLU A 20 -1.23 -7.14 -2.46
C GLU A 20 -1.85 -6.52 -1.20
N PHE A 21 -2.60 -5.45 -1.38
CA PHE A 21 -3.31 -4.80 -0.30
C PHE A 21 -4.82 -4.90 -0.52
N VAL A 22 -5.54 -5.23 0.54
CA VAL A 22 -7.00 -5.37 0.50
C VAL A 22 -7.62 -4.45 1.53
N CYS A 23 -8.42 -3.50 1.05
CA CYS A 23 -9.28 -2.66 1.87
C CYS A 23 -10.69 -3.27 1.92
N PRO A 24 -11.34 -3.38 3.08
CA PRO A 24 -12.70 -3.92 3.18
C PRO A 24 -13.76 -3.07 2.48
N LYS A 25 -13.47 -1.78 2.19
CA LYS A 25 -14.39 -0.86 1.50
C LYS A 25 -14.13 -0.76 0.00
N CYS A 26 -12.86 -0.77 -0.42
CA CYS A 26 -12.48 -0.59 -1.83
C CYS A 26 -12.17 -1.90 -2.55
N GLY A 27 -11.89 -2.98 -1.83
CA GLY A 27 -11.39 -4.24 -2.37
C GLY A 27 -9.86 -4.24 -2.49
N SER A 28 -9.34 -4.91 -3.50
CA SER A 28 -7.90 -4.90 -3.81
C SER A 28 -7.48 -3.51 -4.24
N ILE A 29 -6.45 -2.96 -3.59
CA ILE A 29 -5.91 -1.64 -3.86
C ILE A 29 -4.42 -1.74 -4.18
N SER A 30 -3.94 -0.77 -4.96
CA SER A 30 -2.53 -0.70 -5.29
C SER A 30 -1.71 -0.31 -4.06
N ARG A 31 -0.41 -0.60 -4.13
CA ARG A 31 0.53 -0.18 -3.10
C ARG A 31 0.70 1.34 -3.04
N ASP A 32 0.51 2.05 -4.14
CA ASP A 32 0.51 3.52 -4.19
C ASP A 32 -0.71 4.13 -3.48
N ASP A 33 -1.81 3.39 -3.41
CA ASP A 33 -3.05 3.77 -2.69
C ASP A 33 -3.01 3.40 -1.20
N VAL A 34 -1.84 3.04 -0.66
CA VAL A 34 -1.66 2.64 0.74
C VAL A 34 -0.53 3.40 1.39
N VAL A 35 -0.78 3.91 2.60
CA VAL A 35 0.25 4.47 3.48
C VAL A 35 0.43 3.61 4.72
N PHE A 36 1.68 3.37 5.11
CA PHE A 36 2.02 2.73 6.38
C PHE A 36 2.08 3.79 7.49
N LEU A 37 1.16 3.71 8.45
CA LEU A 37 1.07 4.58 9.60
C LEU A 37 1.50 3.84 10.86
N CYS A 38 2.77 4.01 11.23
CA CYS A 38 3.31 3.47 12.47
C CYS A 38 3.21 4.52 13.59
N ASN A 39 2.12 4.48 14.36
CA ASN A 39 1.93 5.45 15.47
C ASN A 39 2.40 4.91 16.84
N THR A 40 2.78 3.65 16.90
CA THR A 40 3.00 2.94 18.17
C THR A 40 4.47 2.77 18.50
N CYS A 41 5.32 2.72 17.47
CA CYS A 41 6.72 2.38 17.62
C CYS A 41 7.55 3.69 17.67
N THR A 42 8.14 4.06 18.82
CA THR A 42 9.16 5.14 18.92
C THR A 42 10.53 4.70 18.42
N ARG A 43 10.64 3.46 17.94
CA ARG A 43 11.86 2.89 17.36
C ARG A 43 12.08 3.45 15.97
N ASP A 44 13.24 4.06 15.75
CA ASP A 44 13.79 4.42 14.43
C ASP A 44 14.11 3.19 13.54
N GLU A 45 13.88 1.97 14.03
CA GLU A 45 14.16 0.73 13.32
C GLU A 45 13.00 0.39 12.36
N VAL A 46 13.04 0.99 11.18
CA VAL A 46 12.27 0.56 10.00
C VAL A 46 13.10 -0.41 9.16
N VAL A 47 12.49 -1.48 8.68
CA VAL A 47 13.09 -2.39 7.71
C VAL A 47 12.50 -2.11 6.33
N TYR A 48 13.35 -2.08 5.31
CA TYR A 48 12.88 -2.00 3.93
C TYR A 48 12.49 -3.40 3.47
N LYS A 49 11.20 -3.60 3.21
CA LYS A 49 10.65 -4.89 2.82
C LYS A 49 9.57 -4.70 1.76
N ASP A 50 9.70 -5.46 0.68
CA ASP A 50 8.77 -5.40 -0.46
C ASP A 50 8.57 -3.94 -0.91
N GLY A 51 9.70 -3.23 -0.97
CA GLY A 51 9.86 -1.82 -1.29
C GLY A 51 9.36 -0.78 -0.25
N MET A 52 8.80 -1.20 0.88
CA MET A 52 8.21 -0.28 1.87
C MET A 52 9.07 -0.27 3.13
N TYR A 53 9.14 0.88 3.80
CA TYR A 53 9.70 0.98 5.13
C TYR A 53 8.63 0.56 6.15
N ILE A 54 8.81 -0.62 6.74
CA ILE A 54 7.87 -1.21 7.69
C ILE A 54 8.57 -1.38 9.03
N CYS A 55 7.91 -1.02 10.13
CA CYS A 55 8.44 -1.34 11.45
C CYS A 55 8.14 -2.82 11.79
N PRO A 56 9.16 -3.66 12.07
CA PRO A 56 8.97 -5.09 12.32
C PRO A 56 8.18 -5.38 13.60
N SER A 57 8.18 -4.45 14.57
CA SER A 57 7.38 -4.56 15.79
C SER A 57 5.90 -4.27 15.57
N CYS A 58 5.59 -3.51 14.51
CA CYS A 58 4.26 -3.08 14.14
C CYS A 58 3.74 -3.90 12.92
N LEU A 59 4.39 -5.03 12.58
CA LEU A 59 4.12 -5.86 11.38
C LEU A 59 2.96 -6.85 11.57
N ASN A 60 1.93 -6.45 12.31
CA ASN A 60 0.66 -7.17 12.35
C ASN A 60 -0.19 -6.74 11.14
N PRO A 61 -0.59 -7.66 10.26
CA PRO A 61 -1.43 -7.33 9.11
C PRO A 61 -2.76 -6.70 9.58
N GLY A 62 -3.08 -5.50 9.12
CA GLY A 62 -4.38 -4.84 9.37
C GLY A 62 -4.37 -3.66 10.36
N GLU A 63 -3.28 -3.40 11.08
CA GLU A 63 -3.29 -2.39 12.17
C GLU A 63 -2.59 -1.06 11.82
N ASN A 64 -1.74 -1.05 10.79
CA ASN A 64 -0.87 0.09 10.49
C ASN A 64 -0.88 0.51 9.01
N PHE A 65 -1.90 0.10 8.24
CA PHE A 65 -2.04 0.51 6.84
C PHE A 65 -3.33 1.29 6.65
N GLU A 66 -3.24 2.45 5.99
CA GLU A 66 -4.38 3.29 5.66
C GLU A 66 -4.57 3.35 4.14
N CYS A 67 -5.81 3.14 3.71
CA CYS A 67 -6.23 3.26 2.32
C CYS A 67 -6.36 4.74 1.96
N MET A 68 -5.60 5.22 0.97
CA MET A 68 -5.66 6.61 0.52
C MET A 68 -6.94 6.94 -0.28
N ILE A 69 -7.73 5.94 -0.66
CA ILE A 69 -8.98 6.13 -1.41
C ILE A 69 -10.15 6.45 -0.47
N CYS A 70 -10.22 5.79 0.70
CA CYS A 70 -11.35 5.90 1.63
C CYS A 70 -10.96 6.11 3.09
N GLU A 71 -9.68 6.35 3.36
CA GLU A 71 -9.09 6.63 4.68
C GLU A 71 -9.31 5.50 5.71
N SER A 72 -9.64 4.29 5.22
CA SER A 72 -9.82 3.13 6.09
C SER A 72 -8.47 2.62 6.58
N LYS A 73 -8.33 2.45 7.90
CA LYS A 73 -7.15 1.90 8.58
C LYS A 73 -7.14 0.38 8.70
N GLU A 74 -8.14 -0.29 8.11
CA GLU A 74 -8.33 -1.73 8.18
C GLU A 74 -7.73 -2.45 6.95
N VAL A 75 -6.71 -1.85 6.32
CA VAL A 75 -6.09 -2.41 5.13
C VAL A 75 -5.21 -3.60 5.50
N LYS A 76 -5.45 -4.72 4.81
CA LYS A 76 -4.70 -5.97 5.02
C LYS A 76 -3.67 -6.14 3.93
N MET A 77 -2.44 -6.39 4.35
CA MET A 77 -1.37 -6.86 3.48
C MET A 77 -1.55 -8.37 3.29
N VAL A 78 -1.79 -8.82 2.06
CA VAL A 78 -1.86 -10.23 1.70
C VAL A 78 -0.63 -10.60 0.87
N LYS A 79 0.01 -11.72 1.24
CA LYS A 79 1.10 -12.29 0.43
C LYS A 79 0.48 -13.19 -0.62
N ASN A 80 0.85 -12.97 -1.87
CA ASN A 80 0.51 -13.90 -2.96
C ASN A 80 1.51 -15.05 -3.01
#